data_AF-K5ZUR7-F1
#
_entry.id   AF-K5ZUR7-F1
#
_cell.length_a   1.000
_cell.length_b   1.000
_cell.length_c   1.000
_cell.angle_alpha   90.00
_cell.angle_beta   90.00
_cell.angle_gamma   90.00
#
_symmetry.space_group_name_H-M   'P 1'
#
loop_
_entity.id
_entity.type
_entity.pdbx_description
1 polymer ?
#
loop_
_entity_poly.entity_id
_entity_poly.type
_entity_poly.pdbx_seq_one_letter_code
_entity_poly.pdbx_strand_id
1 'polypeptide(L)'
;MICKKCGHENSDIKRCCESCGSILEGWTINNTTGKYGYRTSAGEFLPSDKAKEKEKLLDDTKLQIEVFVNKKHFELFDEIIKECNIQIIKQNTCVDDIGIFYTLQLVNADEVYWFGRNFQEAISKYHKTV
;
A
#
# COMPACT_ATOMS: atom_id res chain seq x y z
N MET A 1 23.74 3.12 5.16
CA MET A 1 22.68 3.00 4.13
C MET A 1 22.81 1.70 3.34
N ILE A 2 21.77 0.86 3.37
CA ILE A 2 21.77 -0.43 2.65
C ILE A 2 21.27 -0.24 1.21
N CYS A 3 22.00 -0.78 0.22
CA CYS A 3 21.59 -0.73 -1.17
C CYS A 3 20.42 -1.69 -1.43
N LYS A 4 19.26 -1.15 -1.85
CA LYS A 4 18.07 -1.97 -2.17
C LYS A 4 18.28 -2.99 -3.30
N LYS A 5 19.27 -2.78 -4.18
CA LYS A 5 19.53 -3.68 -5.32
C LYS A 5 20.43 -4.87 -4.98
N CYS A 6 21.47 -4.66 -4.16
CA CYS A 6 22.50 -5.68 -3.90
C CYS A 6 22.72 -5.99 -2.42
N GLY A 7 22.03 -5.30 -1.50
CA GLY A 7 22.17 -5.49 -0.06
C GLY A 7 23.46 -4.95 0.55
N HIS A 8 24.40 -4.43 -0.25
CA HIS A 8 25.65 -3.89 0.27
C HIS A 8 25.41 -2.68 1.18
N GLU A 9 26.14 -2.61 2.29
CA GLU A 9 26.12 -1.49 3.22
C GLU A 9 27.06 -0.38 2.72
N ASN A 10 26.56 0.85 2.68
CA ASN A 10 27.28 2.02 2.20
C ASN A 10 27.19 3.13 3.24
N SER A 11 28.15 4.07 3.24
CA SER A 11 28.06 5.29 4.05
C SER A 11 26.85 6.14 3.65
N ASP A 12 26.21 6.77 4.65
CA ASP A 12 25.01 7.59 4.47
C ASP A 12 25.24 8.88 3.65
N ILE A 13 26.48 9.21 3.31
CA ILE A 13 26.84 10.35 2.45
C ILE A 13 26.94 9.96 0.97
N LYS A 14 27.11 8.67 0.67
CA LYS A 14 27.37 8.21 -0.70
C LYS A 14 26.12 8.33 -1.57
N ARG A 15 26.31 8.73 -2.83
CA ARG A 15 25.21 8.86 -3.82
C ARG A 15 24.85 7.52 -4.46
N CYS A 16 25.86 6.73 -4.78
CA CYS A 16 25.74 5.45 -5.46
C CYS A 16 26.37 4.35 -4.61
N CYS A 17 25.93 3.13 -4.81
CA CYS A 17 26.48 1.97 -4.16
C CYS A 17 27.91 1.71 -4.63
N GLU A 18 28.83 1.51 -3.70
CA GLU A 18 30.25 1.24 -3.99
C GLU A 18 30.45 -0.14 -4.62
N SER A 19 29.54 -1.08 -4.37
CA SER A 19 29.60 -2.43 -4.93
C SER A 19 28.98 -2.53 -6.32
N CYS A 20 27.79 -1.97 -6.55
CA CYS A 20 27.04 -2.20 -7.79
C CYS A 20 26.72 -0.94 -8.62
N GLY A 21 27.21 0.23 -8.19
CA GLY A 21 27.03 1.51 -8.90
C GLY A 21 25.61 2.07 -8.91
N SER A 22 24.63 1.36 -8.36
CA SER A 22 23.23 1.79 -8.37
C SER A 22 22.98 2.95 -7.42
N ILE A 23 22.03 3.83 -7.75
CA ILE A 23 21.65 4.95 -6.89
C ILE A 23 21.14 4.41 -5.54
N LEU A 24 21.62 5.02 -4.45
CA LEU A 24 21.17 4.69 -3.11
C LEU A 24 19.95 5.54 -2.75
N GLU A 25 18.80 4.89 -2.62
CA GLU A 25 17.51 5.48 -2.23
C GLU A 25 17.22 5.27 -0.74
N GLY A 26 16.78 6.31 -0.05
CA GLY A 26 16.47 6.29 1.38
C GLY A 26 16.92 7.55 2.12
N TRP A 27 16.82 7.53 3.45
CA TRP A 27 17.28 8.61 4.31
C TRP A 27 18.83 8.73 4.29
N THR A 28 19.33 9.94 4.11
CA THR A 28 20.75 10.22 3.81
C THR A 28 21.10 11.67 4.15
N ILE A 29 22.39 11.97 4.21
CA ILE A 29 22.91 13.33 4.36
C ILE A 29 23.36 13.83 2.98
N ASN A 30 22.90 15.03 2.61
CA ASN A 30 23.39 15.70 1.41
C ASN A 30 24.85 16.14 1.63
N ASN A 31 25.78 15.59 0.86
CA ASN A 31 27.21 15.84 0.98
C ASN A 31 27.63 17.30 0.70
N THR A 32 26.79 18.07 0.01
CA THR A 32 27.08 19.45 -0.39
C THR A 32 26.57 20.45 0.65
N THR A 33 25.39 20.19 1.22
CA THR A 33 24.71 21.11 2.15
C THR A 33 24.76 20.66 3.61
N GLY A 34 25.18 19.43 3.88
CA GLY A 34 25.18 18.83 5.21
C GLY A 34 23.78 18.52 5.78
N LYS A 35 22.72 18.76 5.01
CA LYS A 35 21.33 18.57 5.48
C LYS A 35 20.93 17.10 5.43
N TYR A 36 20.16 16.67 6.44
CA TYR A 36 19.50 15.36 6.46
C TYR A 36 18.20 15.39 5.65
N GLY A 37 17.92 14.32 4.92
CA GLY A 37 16.74 14.21 4.07
C GLY A 37 16.63 12.85 3.40
N TYR A 38 15.73 12.74 2.42
CA TYR A 38 15.48 11.49 1.69
C TYR A 38 15.95 11.61 0.25
N ARG A 39 16.68 10.61 -0.24
CA ARG A 39 17.04 10.50 -1.67
C ARG A 39 16.12 9.54 -2.39
N THR A 40 15.53 9.98 -3.49
CA THR A 40 14.64 9.18 -4.34
C THR A 40 15.42 8.20 -5.21
N SER A 41 14.72 7.23 -5.81
CA SER A 41 15.28 6.29 -6.79
C SER A 41 15.86 6.98 -8.03
N ALA A 42 15.32 8.15 -8.39
CA ALA A 42 15.86 9.02 -9.45
C ALA A 42 17.12 9.80 -9.02
N GLY A 43 17.51 9.71 -7.74
CA GLY A 43 18.70 10.36 -7.20
C GLY A 43 18.49 11.83 -6.83
N GLU A 44 17.25 12.29 -6.72
CA GLU A 44 16.88 13.62 -6.21
C GLU A 44 16.93 13.64 -4.69
N PHE A 45 17.35 14.76 -4.09
CA PHE A 45 17.38 14.93 -2.65
C PHE A 45 16.21 15.80 -2.17
N LEU A 46 15.37 15.24 -1.31
CA LEU A 46 14.27 15.91 -0.64
C LEU A 46 14.70 16.26 0.79
N PRO A 47 14.64 17.55 1.21
CA PRO A 47 14.82 17.92 2.61
C PRO A 47 13.83 17.16 3.51
N SER A 48 14.22 16.91 4.77
CA SER A 48 13.42 16.14 5.73
C SER A 48 11.94 16.53 5.78
N ASP A 49 11.65 17.82 5.78
CA ASP A 49 10.29 18.32 5.96
C ASP A 49 9.43 18.00 4.74
N LYS A 50 9.99 18.15 3.53
CA LYS A 50 9.34 17.79 2.27
C LYS A 50 9.20 16.28 2.09
N ALA A 51 10.19 15.52 2.55
CA ALA A 51 10.14 14.05 2.51
C ALA A 51 9.01 13.53 3.40
N LYS A 52 8.89 14.07 4.62
CA LYS A 52 7.79 13.75 5.55
C LYS A 52 6.43 14.19 5.03
N GLU A 53 6.35 15.36 4.39
CA GLU A 53 5.11 15.83 3.76
C GLU A 53 4.68 14.89 2.62
N LYS A 54 5.62 14.42 1.79
CA LYS A 54 5.36 13.45 0.73
C LYS A 54 4.96 12.07 1.27
N GLU A 55 5.62 11.60 2.32
CA GLU A 55 5.29 10.35 3.01
C GLU A 55 3.89 10.41 3.63
N LYS A 56 3.55 11.55 4.27
CA LYS A 56 2.20 11.83 4.74
C LYS A 56 1.18 11.89 3.60
N LEU A 57 1.52 12.50 2.47
CA LEU A 57 0.65 12.52 1.29
C LEU A 57 0.40 11.10 0.76
N LEU A 58 1.42 10.23 0.73
CA LEU A 58 1.29 8.82 0.35
C LEU A 58 0.45 8.03 1.36
N ASP A 59 0.59 8.29 2.66
CA ASP A 59 -0.24 7.69 3.71
C ASP A 59 -1.70 8.16 3.63
N ASP A 60 -1.91 9.42 3.25
CA ASP A 60 -3.22 9.99 2.91
C ASP A 60 -3.75 9.47 1.55
N THR A 61 -2.92 8.74 0.77
CA THR A 61 -3.35 8.05 -0.47
C THR A 61 -3.84 6.62 -0.20
N LYS A 62 -4.04 6.21 1.06
CA LYS A 62 -4.77 4.97 1.37
C LYS A 62 -6.13 5.01 0.66
N LEU A 63 -6.32 4.12 -0.31
CA LEU A 63 -7.50 4.12 -1.16
C LEU A 63 -8.67 3.53 -0.38
N GLN A 64 -9.75 4.30 -0.32
CA GLN A 64 -11.01 3.82 0.24
C GLN A 64 -11.93 3.41 -0.91
N ILE A 65 -12.43 2.19 -0.85
CA ILE A 65 -13.41 1.68 -1.80
C ILE A 65 -14.69 1.29 -1.09
N GLU A 66 -15.82 1.45 -1.77
CA GLU A 66 -17.11 0.96 -1.29
C GLU A 66 -17.47 -0.34 -2.01
N VAL A 67 -17.83 -1.36 -1.24
CA VAL A 67 -18.17 -2.69 -1.74
C VAL A 67 -19.52 -3.09 -1.20
N PHE A 68 -20.45 -3.43 -2.09
CA PHE A 68 -21.71 -4.04 -1.71
C PHE A 68 -21.55 -5.54 -1.54
N VAL A 69 -21.95 -6.07 -0.38
CA VAL A 69 -21.94 -7.50 -0.09
C VAL A 69 -23.37 -7.95 0.15
N ASN A 70 -23.83 -8.91 -0.65
CA ASN A 70 -25.12 -9.56 -0.43
C ASN A 70 -25.05 -10.48 0.79
N LYS A 71 -26.13 -10.57 1.59
CA LYS A 71 -26.21 -11.43 2.78
C LYS A 71 -25.73 -12.86 2.57
N LYS A 72 -26.04 -13.43 1.39
CA LYS A 72 -25.64 -14.81 1.05
C LYS A 72 -24.12 -15.03 0.95
N HIS A 73 -23.33 -13.95 0.92
CA HIS A 73 -21.87 -13.99 0.80
C HIS A 73 -21.15 -13.45 2.05
N PHE A 74 -21.84 -13.21 3.16
CA PHE A 74 -21.22 -12.62 4.36
C PHE A 74 -20.11 -13.49 4.95
N GLU A 75 -20.33 -14.79 5.08
CA GLU A 75 -19.30 -15.71 5.61
C GLU A 75 -18.04 -15.68 4.74
N LEU A 76 -18.21 -15.77 3.42
CA LEU A 76 -17.10 -15.71 2.45
C LEU A 76 -16.36 -14.37 2.51
N PHE A 77 -17.10 -13.26 2.65
CA PHE A 77 -16.50 -11.93 2.76
C PHE A 77 -15.71 -11.79 4.07
N ASP A 78 -16.25 -12.25 5.20
CA ASP A 78 -15.58 -12.21 6.50
C ASP A 78 -14.28 -13.04 6.52
N GLU A 79 -14.24 -14.18 5.83
CA GLU A 79 -13.03 -14.98 5.65
C GLU A 79 -11.96 -14.19 4.88
N ILE A 80 -12.32 -13.59 3.74
CA ILE A 80 -11.39 -12.82 2.91
C ILE A 80 -10.84 -11.60 3.65
N ILE A 81 -11.69 -10.87 4.37
CA ILE A 81 -11.25 -9.70 5.14
C ILE A 81 -10.22 -10.10 6.20
N LYS A 82 -10.44 -11.23 6.90
CA LYS A 82 -9.52 -11.74 7.92
C LYS A 82 -8.22 -12.26 7.31
N GLU A 83 -8.30 -13.07 6.26
CA GLU A 83 -7.13 -13.67 5.60
C GLU A 83 -6.22 -12.60 4.98
N CYS A 84 -6.82 -11.59 4.35
CA CYS A 84 -6.09 -10.50 3.72
C CYS A 84 -5.76 -9.35 4.68
N ASN A 85 -6.14 -9.43 5.96
CA ASN A 85 -5.95 -8.38 6.97
C ASN A 85 -6.42 -6.99 6.49
N ILE A 86 -7.59 -6.93 5.84
CA ILE A 86 -8.14 -5.71 5.26
C ILE A 86 -8.89 -4.91 6.34
N GLN A 87 -8.65 -3.60 6.40
CA GLN A 87 -9.30 -2.74 7.37
C GLN A 87 -10.67 -2.26 6.86
N ILE A 88 -11.73 -2.52 7.64
CA ILE A 88 -13.07 -1.95 7.42
C ILE A 88 -13.16 -0.61 8.14
N ILE A 89 -13.53 0.43 7.40
CA ILE A 89 -13.68 1.81 7.89
C ILE A 89 -15.12 2.14 8.24
N LYS A 90 -16.06 1.63 7.45
CA LYS A 90 -17.49 1.94 7.61
C LYS A 90 -18.35 0.78 7.13
N GLN A 91 -19.52 0.64 7.75
CA GLN A 91 -20.55 -0.31 7.37
C GLN A 91 -21.90 0.41 7.32
N ASN A 92 -22.61 0.29 6.20
CA ASN A 92 -23.94 0.85 6.00
C ASN A 92 -24.90 -0.24 5.55
N THR A 93 -25.95 -0.49 6.33
CA THR A 93 -26.99 -1.45 5.94
C THR A 93 -27.81 -0.89 4.79
N CYS A 94 -28.13 -1.74 3.81
CA CYS A 94 -29.04 -1.37 2.72
C CYS A 94 -30.49 -1.24 3.22
N VAL A 95 -31.27 -0.34 2.63
CA VAL A 95 -32.68 -0.05 3.01
C VAL A 95 -33.56 -1.30 2.92
N ASP A 96 -33.29 -2.17 1.94
CA ASP A 96 -34.09 -3.37 1.68
C ASP A 96 -33.53 -4.63 2.38
N ASP A 97 -32.54 -4.47 3.28
CA ASP A 97 -31.92 -5.54 4.08
C ASP A 97 -31.39 -6.74 3.26
N ILE A 98 -31.06 -6.49 1.98
CA ILE A 98 -30.49 -7.48 1.04
C ILE A 98 -28.96 -7.65 1.21
N GLY A 99 -28.32 -6.75 1.94
CA GLY A 99 -26.87 -6.69 2.07
C GLY A 99 -26.37 -5.45 2.81
N ILE A 100 -25.04 -5.32 2.88
CA ILE A 100 -24.33 -4.23 3.56
C ILE A 100 -23.31 -3.63 2.59
N PHE A 101 -23.19 -2.31 2.61
CA PHE A 101 -22.09 -1.58 1.98
C PHE A 101 -20.94 -1.43 2.98
N TYR A 102 -19.77 -1.95 2.61
CA TYR A 102 -18.54 -1.82 3.39
C TYR A 102 -17.60 -0.80 2.73
N THR A 103 -17.07 0.13 3.52
CA THR A 103 -15.94 0.95 3.09
C THR A 103 -14.66 0.29 3.57
N LEU A 104 -13.81 -0.11 2.64
CA LEU A 104 -12.53 -0.78 2.90
C LEU A 104 -11.39 0.18 2.68
N GLN A 105 -10.36 0.12 3.53
CA GLN A 105 -9.11 0.83 3.34
C GLN A 105 -8.05 -0.13 2.82
N LEU A 106 -7.49 0.20 1.65
CA LEU A 106 -6.47 -0.56 0.95
C LEU A 106 -5.23 0.29 0.73
N VAL A 107 -4.07 -0.36 0.63
CA VAL A 107 -2.77 0.32 0.64
C VAL A 107 -2.50 1.04 -0.67
N ASN A 108 -2.95 0.48 -1.81
CA ASN A 108 -2.70 1.02 -3.14
C ASN A 108 -3.70 0.49 -4.19
N ALA A 109 -3.58 0.98 -5.44
CA ALA A 109 -4.49 0.63 -6.54
C ALA A 109 -4.37 -0.84 -7.00
N ASP A 110 -3.19 -1.45 -6.85
CA ASP A 110 -2.99 -2.86 -7.21
C ASP A 110 -3.76 -3.77 -6.23
N GLU A 111 -3.75 -3.47 -4.94
CA GLU A 111 -4.56 -4.19 -3.94
C GLU A 111 -6.05 -4.07 -4.21
N VAL A 112 -6.54 -2.89 -4.62
CA VAL A 112 -7.93 -2.70 -5.04
C VAL A 112 -8.29 -3.62 -6.20
N TYR A 113 -7.43 -3.67 -7.22
CA TYR A 113 -7.65 -4.52 -8.39
C TYR A 113 -7.66 -6.01 -8.02
N TRP A 114 -6.68 -6.45 -7.22
CA TRP A 114 -6.58 -7.84 -6.76
C TRP A 114 -7.76 -8.25 -5.89
N PHE A 115 -8.18 -7.39 -4.97
CA PHE A 115 -9.35 -7.63 -4.13
C PHE A 115 -10.61 -7.86 -4.99
N GLY A 116 -10.88 -6.96 -5.94
CA GLY A 116 -12.06 -7.07 -6.81
C GLY A 116 -12.06 -8.36 -7.65
N ARG A 117 -10.90 -8.74 -8.21
CA ARG A 117 -10.72 -9.98 -8.98
C ARG A 117 -10.96 -11.22 -8.12
N ASN A 118 -10.30 -11.33 -6.98
CA ASN A 118 -10.38 -12.49 -6.10
C ASN A 118 -11.77 -12.66 -5.50
N PHE A 119 -12.42 -11.56 -5.11
CA PHE A 119 -13.78 -11.62 -4.56
C PHE A 119 -14.79 -12.12 -5.58
N GLN A 120 -14.71 -11.66 -6.84
CA GLN A 120 -15.57 -12.15 -7.93
C GLN A 120 -15.32 -13.63 -8.27
N GLU A 121 -14.04 -14.05 -8.27
CA GLU A 121 -13.69 -15.46 -8.48
C GLU A 121 -14.22 -16.35 -7.33
N ALA A 122 -14.15 -15.88 -6.09
CA ALA A 122 -14.68 -16.59 -4.92
C ALA A 122 -16.21 -16.75 -4.99
N ILE A 123 -16.94 -15.68 -5.33
CA ILE A 123 -18.40 -15.73 -5.58
C ILE A 123 -18.73 -16.72 -6.71
N SER A 124 -17.96 -16.69 -7.80
CA SER A 124 -18.18 -17.58 -8.95
C SER A 124 -17.95 -19.05 -8.60
N LYS A 125 -16.99 -19.36 -7.71
CA LYS A 125 -16.78 -20.70 -7.19
C LYS A 125 -17.89 -21.12 -6.24
N TYR A 126 -18.29 -20.24 -5.32
CA TYR A 126 -19.41 -20.48 -4.40
C TYR A 126 -20.67 -20.91 -5.16
N HIS A 127 -21.02 -20.19 -6.23
CA HIS A 127 -22.14 -20.50 -7.11
C HIS A 127 -22.07 -21.83 -7.88
N LYS A 128 -20.89 -22.49 -7.94
CA LYS A 128 -20.75 -23.82 -8.56
C LYS A 128 -20.90 -24.96 -7.56
N THR A 129 -20.78 -24.65 -6.27
CA THR A 129 -20.83 -25.61 -5.15
C THR A 129 -22.18 -25.66 -4.45
N VAL A 130 -23.02 -24.64 -4.62
CA VAL A 130 -24.40 -24.55 -4.13
C VAL A 130 -25.36 -24.84 -5.26
#